data_AF-A4AN80-F1
#
_entry.id   AF-A4AN80-F1
#
_cell.length_a   1.000
_cell.length_b   1.000
_cell.length_c   1.000
_cell.angle_alpha   90.00
_cell.angle_beta   90.00
_cell.angle_gamma   90.00
#
_symmetry.space_group_name_H-M   'P 1'
#
loop_
_entity.id
_entity.type
_entity.pdbx_description
1 polymer ?
#
loop_
_entity_poly.entity_id
_entity_poly.type
_entity_poly.pdbx_seq_one_letter_code
_entity_poly.pdbx_strand_id
1 'polypeptide(L)'
;MRTVILLLLGVLLIGCKKKSNPKPPEATNLVFPDKDSECTTGRNLNQGTSEIEFKWMVSDHTESYELRVTNLNSNITQTINTAALSAKLPIARGEPFSWLVRSKNTKVTETAVSETWRFYNAGFQSTYAPFPAEPIQPKNGTSVFKDINNEVTLEWYGADIENDINEYELYFSTTTPPETLLTSLSSGVTFQKVSVVPNTSYYWRVVTKDEEGNSSDSGIFVFKAL
;
A
#
# COMPACT_ATOMS: atom_id res chain seq x y z
N MET A 1 28.93 -76.28 31.50
CA MET A 1 28.16 -75.05 31.80
C MET A 1 27.83 -74.37 30.50
N ARG A 2 26.54 -74.06 30.30
CA ARG A 2 25.97 -73.45 29.09
C ARG A 2 26.30 -71.96 29.06
N THR A 3 26.74 -71.45 27.92
CA THR A 3 26.72 -70.01 27.63
C THR A 3 26.31 -69.82 26.18
N VAL A 4 25.01 -69.54 25.98
CA VAL A 4 24.44 -69.12 24.70
C VAL A 4 24.56 -67.60 24.66
N ILE A 5 25.37 -67.08 23.75
CA ILE A 5 25.53 -65.63 23.53
C ILE A 5 24.51 -65.23 22.45
N LEU A 6 23.42 -64.59 22.85
CA LEU A 6 22.48 -63.94 21.93
C LEU A 6 23.14 -62.67 21.38
N LEU A 7 23.46 -62.66 20.09
CA LEU A 7 23.87 -61.46 19.36
C LEU A 7 22.62 -60.65 19.01
N LEU A 8 22.37 -59.56 19.74
CA LEU A 8 21.28 -58.62 19.47
C LEU A 8 21.70 -57.70 18.32
N LEU A 9 21.18 -57.94 17.11
CA LEU A 9 21.41 -57.11 15.94
C LEU A 9 20.56 -55.83 16.06
N GLY A 10 21.17 -54.73 16.51
CA GLY A 10 20.52 -53.42 16.60
C GLY A 10 20.34 -52.80 15.21
N VAL A 11 19.13 -52.87 14.67
CA VAL A 11 18.75 -52.16 13.44
C VAL A 11 18.58 -50.67 13.75
N LEU A 12 19.56 -49.85 13.39
CA LEU A 12 19.42 -48.39 13.38
C LEU A 12 18.48 -47.99 12.24
N LEU A 13 17.23 -47.67 12.58
CA LEU A 13 16.31 -47.00 11.68
C LEU A 13 16.73 -45.52 11.56
N ILE A 14 17.53 -45.21 10.55
CA ILE A 14 17.82 -43.83 10.15
C ILE A 14 16.55 -43.30 9.47
N GLY A 15 15.67 -42.69 10.27
CA GLY A 15 14.52 -41.96 9.77
C GLY A 15 14.98 -40.70 9.02
N CYS A 16 15.00 -40.74 7.69
CA CYS A 16 15.12 -39.55 6.87
C CYS A 16 13.95 -38.61 7.17
N LYS A 17 14.18 -37.57 8.00
CA LYS A 17 13.28 -36.41 8.03
C LYS A 17 13.25 -35.83 6.62
N LYS A 18 12.12 -35.94 5.92
CA LYS A 18 11.89 -35.20 4.68
C LYS A 18 12.11 -33.72 5.01
N LYS A 19 13.20 -33.13 4.49
CA LYS A 19 13.42 -31.68 4.58
C LYS A 19 12.26 -31.02 3.82
N SER A 20 11.39 -30.31 4.52
CA SER A 20 10.37 -29.50 3.88
C SER A 20 11.06 -28.40 3.08
N ASN A 21 10.63 -28.21 1.84
CA ASN A 21 11.14 -27.11 1.03
C ASN A 21 10.86 -25.77 1.72
N PRO A 22 11.76 -24.79 1.61
CA PRO A 22 11.51 -23.42 2.05
C PRO A 22 10.20 -22.88 1.45
N LYS A 23 9.44 -22.15 2.27
CA LYS A 23 8.20 -21.49 1.84
C LYS A 23 8.40 -19.98 1.80
N PRO A 24 7.76 -19.27 0.85
CA PRO A 24 7.76 -17.82 0.84
C PRO A 24 7.01 -17.24 2.05
N PRO A 25 7.39 -16.05 2.53
CA PRO A 25 6.65 -15.32 3.55
C PRO A 25 5.22 -15.01 3.11
N GLU A 26 4.31 -14.87 4.08
CA GLU A 26 2.95 -14.38 3.85
C GLU A 26 2.81 -12.90 4.21
N ALA A 27 1.78 -12.24 3.66
CA ALA A 27 1.51 -10.83 3.92
C ALA A 27 1.08 -10.66 5.39
N THR A 28 1.56 -9.61 6.03
CA THR A 28 1.10 -9.25 7.38
C THR A 28 -0.13 -8.36 7.32
N ASN A 29 -1.00 -8.48 8.32
CA ASN A 29 -2.04 -7.49 8.58
C ASN A 29 -1.47 -6.30 9.34
N LEU A 30 -1.89 -5.10 8.94
CA LEU A 30 -1.53 -3.85 9.60
C LEU A 30 -2.42 -3.64 10.83
N VAL A 31 -1.89 -2.97 11.85
CA VAL A 31 -2.59 -2.73 13.11
C VAL A 31 -2.67 -1.24 13.44
N PHE A 32 -1.58 -0.49 13.28
CA PHE A 32 -1.53 0.92 13.65
C PHE A 32 -0.36 1.64 12.95
N PRO A 33 -0.48 2.92 12.51
CA PRO A 33 -1.65 3.80 12.55
C PRO A 33 -2.86 3.29 11.76
N ASP A 34 -4.07 3.69 12.16
CA ASP A 34 -5.31 3.23 11.52
C ASP A 34 -5.44 3.73 10.08
N LYS A 35 -6.13 2.94 9.26
CA LYS A 35 -6.34 3.25 7.84
C LYS A 35 -7.29 4.44 7.68
N ASP A 36 -6.96 5.33 6.75
CA ASP A 36 -7.76 6.48 6.33
C ASP A 36 -8.18 7.37 7.51
N SER A 37 -7.27 7.57 8.47
CA SER A 37 -7.57 8.22 9.76
C SER A 37 -6.49 9.23 10.18
N GLU A 38 -6.81 10.03 11.19
CA GLU A 38 -5.88 10.93 11.86
C GLU A 38 -5.18 10.17 13.01
N CYS A 39 -3.84 10.13 12.96
CA CYS A 39 -3.02 9.62 14.06
C CYS A 39 -2.69 10.75 15.04
N THR A 40 -3.45 10.81 16.12
CA THR A 40 -3.24 11.76 17.24
C THR A 40 -2.28 11.26 18.30
N THR A 41 -1.87 9.99 18.22
CA THR A 41 -0.91 9.39 19.17
C THR A 41 0.52 9.58 18.69
N GLY A 42 1.49 9.57 19.60
CA GLY A 42 2.90 9.70 19.28
C GLY A 42 3.65 10.51 20.32
N ARG A 43 4.98 10.41 20.32
CA ARG A 43 5.83 11.24 21.18
C ARG A 43 6.26 12.48 20.42
N ASN A 44 5.87 13.66 20.90
CA ASN A 44 6.32 14.93 20.35
C ASN A 44 7.84 15.04 20.48
N LEU A 45 8.54 15.22 19.35
CA LEU A 45 9.98 15.49 19.35
C LEU A 45 10.24 16.98 19.32
N ASN A 46 9.49 17.70 18.50
CA ASN A 46 9.52 19.15 18.37
C ASN A 46 8.19 19.66 17.78
N GLN A 47 8.12 20.94 17.42
CA GLN A 47 6.89 21.55 16.88
C GLN A 47 6.45 20.95 15.53
N GLY A 48 7.38 20.49 14.69
CA GLY A 48 7.09 19.97 13.34
C GLY A 48 7.15 18.45 13.22
N THR A 49 7.51 17.71 14.27
CA THR A 49 7.77 16.26 14.19
C THR A 49 7.29 15.51 15.42
N SER A 50 6.60 14.39 15.19
CA SER A 50 6.31 13.37 16.20
C SER A 50 6.94 12.03 15.82
N GLU A 51 7.32 11.27 16.84
CA GLU A 51 7.73 9.88 16.70
C GLU A 51 6.49 8.99 16.80
N ILE A 52 6.14 8.36 15.68
CA ILE A 52 4.99 7.47 15.56
C ILE A 52 5.45 6.03 15.61
N GLU A 53 4.76 5.21 16.41
CA GLU A 53 4.95 3.76 16.42
C GLU A 53 4.04 3.13 15.38
N PHE A 54 4.59 2.26 14.55
CA PHE A 54 3.89 1.45 13.56
C PHE A 54 3.82 0.02 14.06
N LYS A 55 2.68 -0.63 13.93
CA LYS A 55 2.42 -1.98 14.45
C LYS A 55 1.75 -2.85 13.39
N TRP A 56 2.14 -4.11 13.35
CA TRP A 56 1.59 -5.12 12.46
C TRP A 56 1.54 -6.49 13.16
N MET A 57 0.80 -7.43 12.59
CA MET A 57 0.66 -8.79 13.13
C MET A 57 1.87 -9.67 12.77
N VAL A 58 1.98 -10.84 13.41
CA VAL A 58 2.89 -11.88 12.92
C VAL A 58 2.38 -12.44 11.59
N SER A 59 3.28 -12.73 10.65
CA SER A 59 2.95 -13.42 9.40
C SER A 59 3.71 -14.75 9.26
N ASP A 60 3.10 -15.69 8.56
CA ASP A 60 3.64 -17.04 8.38
C ASP A 60 4.89 -17.04 7.51
N HIS A 61 5.81 -17.95 7.83
CA HIS A 61 7.09 -18.12 7.13
C HIS A 61 7.95 -16.84 7.07
N THR A 62 7.79 -15.93 8.04
CA THR A 62 8.50 -14.64 8.10
C THR A 62 9.55 -14.62 9.20
N GLU A 63 10.72 -14.05 8.91
CA GLU A 63 11.81 -13.87 9.88
C GLU A 63 12.06 -12.39 10.17
N SER A 64 11.77 -11.50 9.22
CA SER A 64 11.96 -10.07 9.36
C SER A 64 10.97 -9.29 8.50
N TYR A 65 10.81 -8.01 8.85
CA TYR A 65 9.90 -7.09 8.22
C TYR A 65 10.66 -5.85 7.75
N GLU A 66 10.23 -5.29 6.63
CA GLU A 66 10.59 -3.96 6.16
C GLU A 66 9.37 -3.06 6.25
N LEU A 67 9.36 -2.12 7.20
CA LEU A 67 8.40 -1.03 7.24
C LEU A 67 8.80 0.02 6.22
N ARG A 68 7.86 0.44 5.36
CA ARG A 68 8.03 1.59 4.45
C ARG A 68 6.95 2.61 4.77
N VAL A 69 7.36 3.85 5.04
CA VAL A 69 6.46 4.99 5.28
C VAL A 69 6.81 6.09 4.29
N THR A 70 5.85 6.45 3.46
CA THR A 70 6.01 7.43 2.38
C THR A 70 5.15 8.65 2.67
N ASN A 71 5.77 9.82 2.68
CA ASN A 71 5.05 11.07 2.74
C ASN A 71 4.34 11.32 1.41
N LEU A 72 3.03 11.54 1.43
CA LEU A 72 2.22 11.64 0.21
C LEU A 72 2.33 13.00 -0.49
N ASN A 73 2.80 14.04 0.21
CA ASN A 73 3.04 15.35 -0.39
C ASN A 73 4.38 15.41 -1.13
N SER A 74 5.44 14.88 -0.52
CA SER A 74 6.83 14.95 -1.03
C SER A 74 7.30 13.69 -1.75
N ASN A 75 6.56 12.59 -1.64
CA ASN A 75 6.96 11.24 -2.10
C ASN A 75 8.25 10.70 -1.46
N ILE A 76 8.70 11.28 -0.34
CA ILE A 76 9.87 10.80 0.39
C ILE A 76 9.50 9.56 1.22
N THR A 77 10.23 8.46 1.03
CA THR A 77 10.05 7.21 1.77
C THR A 77 11.14 7.02 2.83
N GLN A 78 10.73 6.75 4.07
CA GLN A 78 11.57 6.22 5.14
C GLN A 78 11.39 4.71 5.26
N THR A 79 12.44 3.98 5.64
CA THR A 79 12.40 2.51 5.73
C THR A 79 13.12 2.00 6.97
N ILE A 80 12.53 1.02 7.64
CA ILE A 80 13.16 0.29 8.76
C ILE A 80 13.07 -1.20 8.50
N ASN A 81 14.19 -1.91 8.67
CA ASN A 81 14.20 -3.37 8.74
C ASN A 81 14.27 -3.81 10.21
N THR A 82 13.39 -4.72 10.62
CA THR A 82 13.34 -5.22 12.00
C THR A 82 12.74 -6.62 12.05
N ALA A 83 13.08 -7.41 13.07
CA ALA A 83 12.39 -8.67 13.38
C ALA A 83 11.20 -8.46 14.35
N ALA A 84 11.09 -7.27 14.95
CA ALA A 84 9.98 -6.92 15.82
C ALA A 84 8.68 -6.73 15.03
N LEU A 85 7.56 -6.75 15.74
CA LEU A 85 6.22 -6.46 15.21
C LEU A 85 5.83 -4.98 15.32
N SER A 86 6.81 -4.13 15.67
CA SER A 86 6.66 -2.69 15.65
C SER A 86 7.98 -1.98 15.33
N ALA A 87 7.86 -0.75 14.84
CA ALA A 87 8.98 0.17 14.65
C ALA A 87 8.52 1.61 14.86
N LYS A 88 9.44 2.51 15.22
CA LYS A 88 9.15 3.93 15.44
C LYS A 88 9.86 4.79 14.42
N LEU A 89 9.17 5.78 13.88
CA LEU A 89 9.74 6.75 12.94
C LEU A 89 9.40 8.18 13.33
N PRO A 90 10.37 9.11 13.28
CA PRO A 90 10.09 10.54 13.30
C PRO A 90 9.51 10.96 11.95
N ILE A 91 8.28 11.46 11.96
CA ILE A 91 7.61 11.96 10.75
C ILE A 91 6.99 13.34 10.98
N ALA A 92 6.88 14.11 9.90
CA ALA A 92 6.35 15.46 9.93
C ALA A 92 4.89 15.46 10.41
N ARG A 93 4.52 16.48 11.18
CA ARG A 93 3.15 16.72 11.63
C ARG A 93 2.36 17.45 10.56
N GLY A 94 1.04 17.21 10.51
CA GLY A 94 0.13 17.85 9.57
C GLY A 94 0.24 17.38 8.14
N GLU A 95 0.88 16.23 7.91
CA GLU A 95 1.11 15.71 6.58
C GLU A 95 0.48 14.30 6.42
N PRO A 96 0.02 13.97 5.21
CA PRO A 96 -0.49 12.64 4.89
C PRO A 96 0.67 11.69 4.60
N PHE A 97 0.55 10.46 5.09
CA PHE A 97 1.50 9.38 4.86
C PHE A 97 0.78 8.13 4.39
N SER A 98 1.44 7.37 3.52
CA SER A 98 1.11 5.97 3.27
C SER A 98 2.16 5.07 3.92
N TRP A 99 1.76 3.87 4.32
CA TRP A 99 2.67 2.89 4.87
C TRP A 99 2.26 1.47 4.53
N LEU A 100 3.28 0.62 4.43
CA LEU A 100 3.13 -0.81 4.22
C LEU A 100 4.26 -1.57 4.89
N VAL A 101 4.07 -2.87 5.07
CA VAL A 101 5.07 -3.77 5.62
C VAL A 101 5.33 -4.90 4.63
N ARG A 102 6.61 -5.14 4.35
CA ARG A 102 7.07 -6.27 3.53
C ARG A 102 7.66 -7.37 4.42
N SER A 103 7.04 -8.54 4.39
CA SER A 103 7.50 -9.77 5.06
C SER A 103 8.65 -10.42 4.27
N LYS A 104 9.72 -10.80 4.97
CA LYS A 104 10.93 -11.40 4.40
C LYS A 104 11.39 -12.62 5.22
N ASN A 105 12.04 -13.57 4.56
CA ASN A 105 12.83 -14.59 5.23
C ASN A 105 14.16 -14.82 4.48
N THR A 106 15.10 -15.49 5.13
CA THR A 106 16.42 -15.79 4.54
C THR A 106 16.44 -17.05 3.68
N LYS A 107 15.32 -17.79 3.62
CA LYS A 107 15.26 -19.11 2.98
C LYS A 107 14.84 -19.04 1.51
N VAL A 108 14.15 -17.98 1.10
CA VAL A 108 13.77 -17.70 -0.30
C VAL A 108 13.93 -16.21 -0.61
N THR A 109 13.87 -15.85 -1.89
CA THR A 109 14.01 -14.44 -2.35
C THR A 109 12.68 -13.68 -2.39
N GLU A 110 11.59 -14.42 -2.44
CA GLU A 110 10.24 -13.92 -2.53
C GLU A 110 9.85 -13.19 -1.24
N THR A 111 9.03 -12.16 -1.39
CA THR A 111 8.50 -11.36 -0.28
C THR A 111 7.01 -11.22 -0.45
N ALA A 112 6.32 -11.01 0.67
CA ALA A 112 4.91 -10.65 0.65
C ALA A 112 4.75 -9.23 1.20
N VAL A 113 3.78 -8.50 0.68
CA VAL A 113 3.51 -7.10 1.05
C VAL A 113 2.12 -7.03 1.65
N SER A 114 1.97 -6.30 2.75
CA SER A 114 0.66 -5.97 3.32
C SER A 114 -0.18 -5.14 2.35
N GLU A 115 -1.41 -4.81 2.76
CA GLU A 115 -2.08 -3.64 2.22
C GLU A 115 -1.23 -2.37 2.40
N THR A 116 -1.51 -1.36 1.58
CA THR A 116 -1.06 0.00 1.83
C THR A 116 -2.14 0.72 2.61
N TRP A 117 -1.82 1.21 3.79
CA TRP A 117 -2.70 2.09 4.55
C TRP A 117 -2.19 3.52 4.47
N ARG A 118 -3.08 4.50 4.62
CA ARG A 118 -2.74 5.91 4.69
C ARG A 118 -3.36 6.54 5.92
N PHE A 119 -2.72 7.59 6.42
CA PHE A 119 -3.16 8.31 7.62
C PHE A 119 -2.55 9.72 7.62
N TYR A 120 -3.15 10.64 8.39
CA TYR A 120 -2.55 11.93 8.70
C TYR A 120 -1.83 11.87 10.03
N ASN A 121 -0.58 12.36 10.10
CA ASN A 121 0.03 12.60 11.40
C ASN A 121 -0.52 13.91 11.97
N ALA A 122 -1.16 13.88 13.15
CA ALA A 122 -1.83 15.05 13.70
C ALA A 122 -0.89 16.26 13.81
N GLY A 123 -1.41 17.42 13.40
CA GLY A 123 -0.69 18.69 13.37
C GLY A 123 -1.44 19.80 14.10
N PHE A 124 -1.37 21.01 13.58
CA PHE A 124 -2.08 22.19 14.13
C PHE A 124 -3.26 22.62 13.26
N GLN A 125 -3.43 22.01 12.10
CA GLN A 125 -4.58 22.22 11.22
C GLN A 125 -5.87 21.68 11.85
N SER A 126 -7.00 22.29 11.47
CA SER A 126 -8.35 21.91 11.90
C SER A 126 -9.17 21.22 10.81
N THR A 127 -8.65 21.19 9.58
CA THR A 127 -9.21 20.53 8.40
C THR A 127 -8.05 19.89 7.65
N TYR A 128 -8.33 18.79 6.97
CA TYR A 128 -7.37 18.02 6.20
C TYR A 128 -7.73 18.05 4.72
N ALA A 129 -6.73 18.01 3.86
CA ALA A 129 -7.01 17.72 2.46
C ALA A 129 -7.43 16.24 2.34
N PRO A 130 -8.28 15.91 1.35
CA PRO A 130 -8.57 14.52 1.03
C PRO A 130 -7.27 13.76 0.77
N PHE A 131 -7.22 12.49 1.14
CA PHE A 131 -6.10 11.66 0.73
C PHE A 131 -6.03 11.56 -0.80
N PRO A 132 -4.81 11.53 -1.40
CA PRO A 132 -4.64 11.25 -2.82
C PRO A 132 -5.44 10.03 -3.25
N ALA A 133 -6.32 10.19 -4.24
CA ALA A 133 -7.21 9.11 -4.69
C ALA A 133 -6.40 7.89 -5.18
N GLU A 134 -6.87 6.68 -4.87
CA GLU A 134 -6.19 5.44 -5.24
C GLU A 134 -6.85 4.79 -6.47
N PRO A 135 -6.08 4.20 -7.40
CA PRO A 135 -6.65 3.57 -8.58
C PRO A 135 -7.23 2.19 -8.23
N ILE A 136 -8.54 2.02 -8.41
CA ILE A 136 -9.20 0.72 -8.36
C ILE A 136 -8.91 0.00 -9.69
N GLN A 137 -9.23 0.64 -10.82
CA GLN A 137 -8.92 0.13 -12.14
C GLN A 137 -8.83 1.27 -13.18
N PRO A 138 -8.01 1.14 -14.23
CA PRO A 138 -6.94 0.15 -14.38
C PRO A 138 -5.89 0.26 -13.27
N LYS A 139 -5.29 -0.88 -12.88
CA LYS A 139 -4.15 -0.84 -11.97
C LYS A 139 -2.97 -0.16 -12.67
N ASN A 140 -2.19 0.61 -11.92
CA ASN A 140 -1.10 1.38 -12.49
C ASN A 140 -0.07 0.48 -13.20
N GLY A 141 0.33 0.85 -14.41
CA GLY A 141 1.28 0.09 -15.24
C GLY A 141 0.70 -1.14 -15.94
N THR A 142 -0.62 -1.38 -15.89
CA THR A 142 -1.23 -2.57 -16.49
C THR A 142 -1.69 -2.36 -17.94
N SER A 143 -1.86 -3.48 -18.65
CA SER A 143 -2.56 -3.50 -19.94
C SER A 143 -3.99 -3.97 -19.74
N VAL A 144 -4.95 -3.29 -20.36
CA VAL A 144 -6.40 -3.55 -20.18
C VAL A 144 -7.11 -3.64 -21.51
N PHE A 145 -8.05 -4.58 -21.62
CA PHE A 145 -8.92 -4.70 -22.78
C PHE A 145 -10.03 -3.66 -22.71
N LYS A 146 -10.26 -2.98 -23.83
CA LYS A 146 -11.44 -2.12 -24.00
C LYS A 146 -12.73 -2.94 -24.13
N ASP A 147 -13.86 -2.34 -23.81
CA ASP A 147 -15.18 -2.93 -24.02
C ASP A 147 -15.63 -2.85 -25.50
N ILE A 148 -16.85 -3.31 -25.77
CA ILE A 148 -17.44 -3.33 -27.12
C ILE A 148 -17.61 -1.94 -27.75
N ASN A 149 -17.59 -0.88 -26.95
CA ASN A 149 -17.69 0.51 -27.40
C ASN A 149 -16.32 1.17 -27.58
N ASN A 150 -15.23 0.40 -27.44
CA ASN A 150 -13.86 0.91 -27.35
C ASN A 150 -13.62 1.80 -26.13
N GLU A 151 -14.23 1.47 -24.99
CA GLU A 151 -14.07 2.22 -23.74
C GLU A 151 -13.31 1.42 -22.68
N VAL A 152 -12.63 2.13 -21.79
CA VAL A 152 -12.07 1.60 -20.54
C VAL A 152 -12.70 2.35 -19.38
N THR A 153 -13.07 1.64 -18.31
CA THR A 153 -13.54 2.27 -17.07
C THR A 153 -12.34 2.66 -16.22
N LEU A 154 -12.20 3.96 -15.94
CA LEU A 154 -11.35 4.48 -14.89
C LEU A 154 -12.17 4.51 -13.61
N GLU A 155 -11.64 3.98 -12.52
CA GLU A 155 -12.30 3.88 -11.23
C GLU A 155 -11.27 4.10 -10.13
N TRP A 156 -11.63 4.92 -9.15
CA TRP A 156 -10.75 5.31 -8.06
C TRP A 156 -11.45 5.24 -6.71
N TYR A 157 -10.67 5.31 -5.65
CA TYR A 157 -11.12 5.42 -4.27
C TYR A 157 -10.61 6.73 -3.67
N GLY A 158 -11.53 7.63 -3.32
CA GLY A 158 -11.24 8.81 -2.52
C GLY A 158 -11.62 8.59 -1.05
N ALA A 159 -10.84 9.15 -0.14
CA ALA A 159 -11.22 9.24 1.26
C ALA A 159 -10.70 10.56 1.83
N ASP A 160 -11.37 11.00 2.88
CA ASP A 160 -11.07 12.20 3.63
C ASP A 160 -11.36 11.95 5.12
N ILE A 161 -10.66 12.64 6.02
CA ILE A 161 -10.82 12.47 7.47
C ILE A 161 -12.20 12.97 7.94
N GLU A 162 -12.62 14.11 7.43
CA GLU A 162 -13.89 14.78 7.72
C GLU A 162 -15.07 14.17 6.94
N ASN A 163 -14.78 13.42 5.87
CA ASN A 163 -15.76 12.84 4.93
C ASN A 163 -16.59 13.91 4.21
N ASP A 164 -15.97 15.03 3.84
CA ASP A 164 -16.58 16.19 3.19
C ASP A 164 -16.03 16.44 1.77
N ILE A 165 -15.68 15.36 1.06
CA ILE A 165 -15.29 15.47 -0.36
C ILE A 165 -16.45 16.10 -1.14
N ASN A 166 -16.14 17.15 -1.90
CA ASN A 166 -17.08 17.89 -2.72
C ASN A 166 -17.06 17.39 -4.18
N GLU A 167 -15.87 17.33 -4.79
CA GLU A 167 -15.72 16.96 -6.21
C GLU A 167 -14.41 16.22 -6.53
N TYR A 168 -14.43 15.54 -7.68
CA TYR A 168 -13.27 14.97 -8.35
C TYR A 168 -13.08 15.63 -9.71
N GLU A 169 -11.88 16.14 -9.98
CA GLU A 169 -11.46 16.56 -11.31
C GLU A 169 -10.62 15.44 -11.94
N LEU A 170 -11.13 14.86 -13.03
CA LEU A 170 -10.47 13.77 -13.74
C LEU A 170 -9.70 14.33 -14.94
N TYR A 171 -8.41 14.07 -14.97
CA TYR A 171 -7.53 14.41 -16.08
C TYR A 171 -7.18 13.13 -16.85
N PHE A 172 -7.24 13.18 -18.18
CA PHE A 172 -7.00 12.02 -19.04
C PHE A 172 -6.32 12.44 -20.34
N SER A 173 -5.21 11.79 -20.69
CA SER A 173 -4.44 12.14 -21.89
C SER A 173 -3.57 10.98 -22.38
N THR A 174 -3.11 11.06 -23.63
CA THR A 174 -2.02 10.22 -24.16
C THR A 174 -0.63 10.80 -23.86
N THR A 175 -0.56 11.98 -23.24
CA THR A 175 0.67 12.69 -22.84
C THR A 175 0.82 12.67 -21.32
N THR A 176 2.06 12.60 -20.85
CA THR A 176 2.41 12.73 -19.43
C THR A 176 3.20 14.01 -19.18
N PRO A 177 2.82 14.86 -18.20
CA PRO A 177 1.67 14.71 -17.33
C PRO A 177 0.33 14.95 -18.06
N PRO A 178 -0.78 14.33 -17.61
CA PRO A 178 -2.11 14.60 -18.14
C PRO A 178 -2.63 15.96 -17.63
N GLU A 179 -2.50 17.00 -18.45
CA GLU A 179 -2.93 18.38 -18.10
C GLU A 179 -4.36 18.70 -18.55
N THR A 180 -4.93 17.91 -19.46
CA THR A 180 -6.29 18.14 -19.98
C THR A 180 -7.33 17.61 -18.99
N LEU A 181 -8.12 18.52 -18.41
CA LEU A 181 -9.31 18.17 -17.65
C LEU A 181 -10.31 17.47 -18.59
N LEU A 182 -10.65 16.23 -18.28
CA LEU A 182 -11.67 15.49 -19.00
C LEU A 182 -13.07 15.89 -18.52
N THR A 183 -13.28 15.87 -17.20
CA THR A 183 -14.56 16.18 -16.57
C THR A 183 -14.40 16.44 -15.08
N SER A 184 -15.38 17.10 -14.47
CA SER A 184 -15.56 17.22 -13.02
C SER A 184 -16.77 16.40 -12.58
N LEU A 185 -16.64 15.70 -11.48
CA LEU A 185 -17.62 14.72 -10.97
C LEU A 185 -17.95 15.05 -9.52
N SER A 186 -19.21 14.87 -9.13
CA SER A 186 -19.58 14.99 -7.72
C SER A 186 -18.94 13.85 -6.90
N SER A 187 -18.80 14.06 -5.59
CA SER A 187 -18.18 13.10 -4.67
C SER A 187 -18.82 11.70 -4.65
N GLY A 188 -20.07 11.56 -5.09
CA GLY A 188 -20.75 10.27 -5.23
C GLY A 188 -20.36 9.47 -6.48
N VAL A 189 -19.55 10.02 -7.39
CA VAL A 189 -19.17 9.38 -8.65
C VAL A 189 -17.67 9.14 -8.68
N THR A 190 -17.27 7.86 -8.53
CA THR A 190 -15.87 7.43 -8.43
C THR A 190 -15.39 6.64 -9.65
N PHE A 191 -16.10 6.76 -10.78
CA PHE A 191 -15.73 6.12 -12.03
C PHE A 191 -16.10 6.96 -13.25
N GLN A 192 -15.37 6.79 -14.34
CA GLN A 192 -15.63 7.39 -15.63
C GLN A 192 -15.17 6.46 -16.75
N LYS A 193 -16.03 6.26 -17.75
CA LYS A 193 -15.62 5.58 -18.99
C LYS A 193 -14.90 6.55 -19.93
N VAL A 194 -13.84 6.07 -20.56
CA VAL A 194 -13.03 6.84 -21.51
C VAL A 194 -12.85 6.06 -22.81
N SER A 195 -13.02 6.73 -23.95
CA SER A 195 -12.75 6.13 -25.25
C SER A 195 -11.26 5.95 -25.46
N VAL A 196 -10.86 4.78 -25.97
CA VAL A 196 -9.47 4.41 -26.18
C VAL A 196 -9.22 3.78 -27.54
N VAL A 197 -8.01 3.96 -28.05
CA VAL A 197 -7.50 3.29 -29.24
C VAL A 197 -6.58 2.14 -28.78
N PRO A 198 -6.70 0.94 -29.37
CA PRO A 198 -5.87 -0.19 -29.00
C PRO A 198 -4.39 0.09 -29.26
N ASN A 199 -3.52 -0.57 -28.50
CA ASN A 199 -2.08 -0.40 -28.50
C ASN A 199 -1.60 1.04 -28.15
N THR A 200 -2.39 1.79 -27.39
CA THR A 200 -2.07 3.16 -26.96
C THR A 200 -1.95 3.25 -25.44
N SER A 201 -0.92 3.96 -24.95
CA SER A 201 -0.77 4.25 -23.53
C SER A 201 -1.53 5.52 -23.16
N TYR A 202 -2.23 5.46 -22.04
CA TYR A 202 -3.01 6.57 -21.48
C TYR A 202 -2.54 6.87 -20.06
N TYR A 203 -2.54 8.16 -19.73
CA TYR A 203 -2.19 8.71 -18.45
C TYR A 203 -3.40 9.42 -17.85
N TRP A 204 -3.63 9.22 -16.57
CA TRP A 204 -4.72 9.87 -15.87
C TRP A 204 -4.36 10.18 -14.44
N ARG A 205 -5.02 11.18 -13.89
CA ARG A 205 -4.96 11.53 -12.46
C ARG A 205 -6.29 12.09 -12.01
N VAL A 206 -6.52 12.04 -10.71
CA VAL A 206 -7.68 12.60 -10.05
C VAL A 206 -7.20 13.66 -9.09
N VAL A 207 -7.71 14.87 -9.24
CA VAL A 207 -7.61 15.89 -8.20
C VAL A 207 -8.88 15.83 -7.37
N THR A 208 -8.75 15.58 -6.08
CA THR A 208 -9.89 15.51 -5.14
C THR A 208 -9.97 16.83 -4.39
N LYS A 209 -11.16 17.40 -4.26
CA LYS A 209 -11.40 18.63 -3.49
C LYS A 209 -12.49 18.43 -2.45
N ASP A 210 -12.29 18.99 -1.27
CA ASP A 210 -13.28 19.01 -0.19
C ASP A 210 -14.14 20.29 -0.19
N GLU A 211 -15.06 20.38 0.78
CA GLU A 211 -15.94 21.54 0.98
C GLU A 211 -15.20 22.78 1.53
N GLU A 212 -14.05 22.60 2.20
CA GLU A 212 -13.20 23.68 2.73
C GLU A 212 -12.24 24.27 1.68
N GLY A 213 -12.17 23.65 0.49
CA GLY A 213 -11.35 24.07 -0.64
C GLY A 213 -9.92 23.53 -0.60
N ASN A 214 -9.59 22.60 0.29
CA ASN A 214 -8.35 21.85 0.19
C ASN A 214 -8.41 20.85 -0.97
N SER A 215 -7.25 20.39 -1.41
CA SER A 215 -7.17 19.43 -2.51
C SER A 215 -5.95 18.53 -2.43
N SER A 216 -6.06 17.37 -3.08
CA SER A 216 -4.94 16.46 -3.29
C SER A 216 -4.92 15.92 -4.71
N ASP A 217 -3.71 15.60 -5.19
CA ASP A 217 -3.46 14.98 -6.49
C ASP A 217 -3.11 13.51 -6.28
N SER A 218 -3.79 12.61 -7.00
CA SER A 218 -3.57 11.16 -6.94
C SER A 218 -2.18 10.72 -7.41
N GLY A 219 -1.41 11.60 -8.04
CA GLY A 219 -0.30 11.25 -8.90
C GLY A 219 -0.79 10.68 -10.23
N ILE A 220 0.16 10.35 -11.10
CA ILE A 220 -0.13 9.90 -12.46
C ILE A 220 -0.24 8.37 -12.49
N PHE A 221 -1.39 7.89 -12.92
CA PHE A 221 -1.61 6.51 -13.29
C PHE A 221 -1.42 6.32 -14.79
N VAL A 222 -0.87 5.17 -15.18
CA VAL A 222 -0.69 4.78 -16.57
C VAL A 222 -1.31 3.41 -16.82
N PHE A 223 -1.92 3.25 -17.99
CA PHE A 223 -2.31 1.95 -18.52
C PHE A 223 -2.14 1.91 -20.04
N LYS A 224 -2.08 0.69 -20.58
CA LYS A 224 -2.08 0.47 -22.03
C LYS A 224 -3.40 -0.16 -22.46
N ALA A 225 -4.10 0.46 -23.39
CA ALA A 225 -5.30 -0.11 -23.98
C ALA A 225 -4.94 -1.21 -24.99
N LEU A 226 -5.64 -2.34 -24.91
CA LEU A 226 -5.54 -3.50 -25.82
C LEU A 226 -6.78 -3.63 -26.71
#